data_AF-A0A7C1XRS0-F1
#
_entry.id   AF-A0A7C1XRS0-F1
#
_cell.length_a   1.000
_cell.length_b   1.000
_cell.length_c   1.000
_cell.angle_alpha   90.00
_cell.angle_beta   90.00
_cell.angle_gamma   90.00
#
_symmetry.space_group_name_H-M   'P 1'
#
loop_
_entity.id
_entity.type
_entity.pdbx_description
1 polymer ?
#
loop_
_entity_poly.entity_id
_entity_poly.type
_entity_poly.pdbx_seq_one_letter_code
_entity_poly.pdbx_strand_id
1 'polypeptide(L)' 'MAELVLGIGDILQRLFLGGDSETRWYIKVIGYQEDRSLLVTTPQSHGKLSPEPSDSGES' A
#
# COMPACT_ATOMS: atom_id res chain seq x y z
N MET A 1 -13.57 24.52 4.76
CA MET A 1 -12.47 23.55 4.96
C MET A 1 -13.15 22.18 5.09
N ALA A 2 -12.77 21.18 4.29
CA ALA A 2 -13.39 19.86 4.34
C ALA A 2 -12.68 18.98 5.36
N GLU A 3 -13.44 18.30 6.22
CA GLU A 3 -12.92 17.35 7.20
C GLU A 3 -12.73 15.98 6.53
N LEU A 4 -11.57 15.36 6.74
CA LEU A 4 -11.32 14.01 6.26
C LEU A 4 -11.94 13.02 7.25
N VAL A 5 -13.07 12.42 6.85
CA VAL A 5 -13.71 11.32 7.59
C VAL A 5 -13.23 10.01 6.99
N LEU A 6 -12.59 9.18 7.80
CA LEU A 6 -12.18 7.82 7.44
C LEU A 6 -13.07 6.81 8.16
N GLY A 7 -13.45 5.75 7.50
CA GLY A 7 -14.17 4.60 8.06
C GLY A 7 -13.37 3.30 7.99
N ILE A 8 -13.77 2.32 8.81
CA ILE A 8 -13.31 0.94 8.68
C ILE A 8 -13.73 0.42 7.31
N GLY A 9 -12.78 -0.12 6.55
CA GLY A 9 -13.02 -0.63 5.21
C GLY A 9 -12.47 0.28 4.10
N ASP A 10 -12.22 1.56 4.40
CA ASP A 10 -11.66 2.50 3.43
C ASP A 10 -10.27 2.05 2.96
N ILE A 11 -9.98 2.32 1.69
CA ILE A 11 -8.70 2.04 1.07
C ILE A 11 -7.93 3.35 0.93
N LEU A 12 -6.72 3.38 1.47
CA LEU A 12 -5.81 4.52 1.37
C LEU A 12 -4.62 4.14 0.49
N GLN A 13 -4.07 5.12 -0.23
CA GLN A 13 -2.79 4.95 -0.90
C GLN A 13 -1.67 5.45 0.02
N ARG A 14 -0.77 4.55 0.40
CA ARG A 14 0.46 4.88 1.12
C ARG A 14 1.60 5.08 0.13
N LEU A 15 2.21 6.25 0.20
CA LEU A 15 3.40 6.60 -0.55
C LEU A 15 4.61 6.57 0.40
N PHE A 16 5.66 5.82 0.05
CA PHE A 16 6.96 5.92 0.70
C PHE A 16 7.97 6.45 -0.31
N LEU A 17 8.60 7.55 0.06
CA LEU A 17 9.69 8.18 -0.68
C LEU A 17 10.99 7.76 0.00
N GLY A 18 11.70 6.80 -0.59
CA GLY A 18 12.94 6.27 -0.05
C GLY A 18 14.09 6.37 -1.05
N GLY A 19 15.10 7.17 -0.72
CA GLY A 19 16.32 7.37 -1.51
C GLY A 19 15.99 7.82 -2.94
N ASP A 20 16.08 6.87 -3.88
CA ASP A 20 15.90 7.08 -5.32
C ASP A 20 14.63 6.41 -5.89
N SER A 21 13.75 5.88 -5.03
CA SER A 21 12.58 5.13 -5.46
C SER A 21 11.29 5.58 -4.77
N GLU A 22 10.25 5.67 -5.59
CA GLU A 22 8.88 5.87 -5.14
C GLU A 22 8.19 4.51 -5.05
N THR A 23 7.76 4.12 -3.84
CA THR A 23 6.95 2.90 -3.69
C THR A 23 5.56 3.25 -3.18
N ARG A 24 4.55 2.68 -3.85
CA ARG A 24 3.13 2.86 -3.53
C ARG A 24 2.53 1.55 -3.07
N TRP A 25 1.71 1.61 -2.03
CA TRP A 25 0.86 0.50 -1.59
C TRP A 25 -0.56 0.98 -1.37
N TYR A 26 -1.52 0.10 -1.61
CA TYR A 26 -2.87 0.28 -1.09
C TYR A 26 -2.96 -0.39 0.26
N ILE A 27 -3.52 0.32 1.24
CA ILE A 27 -3.73 -0.17 2.60
C ILE A 27 -5.22 -0.04 2.94
N LYS A 28 -5.73 -0.95 3.77
CA LYS A 28 -7.13 -0.92 4.20
C LYS A 28 -7.22 -0.55 5.67
N VAL A 29 -8.12 0.37 6.00
CA VAL A 29 -8.43 0.73 7.39
C VAL A 29 -9.14 -0.44 8.05
N ILE A 30 -8.60 -0.93 9.16
CA ILE A 30 -9.16 -2.05 9.93
C ILE A 30 -9.60 -1.64 11.34
N GLY A 31 -9.29 -0.41 11.76
CA GLY A 31 -9.72 0.11 13.05
C GLY A 31 -8.97 1.35 13.47
N TYR A 32 -9.22 1.73 14.72
CA TYR A 32 -8.62 2.88 15.37
C TYR A 32 -8.21 2.44 16.77
N GLN A 33 -7.02 2.86 17.20
CA GLN A 33 -6.64 2.77 18.60
C GLN A 33 -7.04 4.07 19.28
N GLU A 34 -7.53 3.98 20.52
CA GLU A 34 -7.74 5.17 21.35
C GLU A 34 -6.45 6.00 21.38
N ASP A 35 -6.62 7.32 21.23
CA ASP A 35 -5.53 8.31 21.15
C ASP A 35 -4.70 8.36 19.86
N ARG A 36 -5.37 8.17 18.70
CA ARG A 36 -5.00 8.74 17.36
C ARG A 36 -4.27 7.83 16.39
N SER A 37 -4.05 6.56 16.72
CA SER A 37 -3.40 5.65 15.76
C SER A 37 -4.45 4.98 14.86
N LEU A 38 -4.28 5.16 13.55
CA LEU A 38 -5.04 4.41 12.54
C LEU A 38 -4.45 3.00 12.44
N LEU A 39 -5.29 1.98 12.58
CA LEU A 39 -4.90 0.61 12.32
C LEU A 39 -5.20 0.30 10.85
N VAL A 40 -4.16 -0.07 10.12
CA VAL A 40 -4.23 -0.39 8.70
C VAL A 40 -3.58 -1.73 8.44
N THR A 41 -4.09 -2.46 7.45
CA THR A 41 -3.42 -3.62 6.90
C THR A 41 -2.77 -3.26 5.57
N THR A 42 -1.53 -3.71 5.38
CA THR A 42 -0.92 -3.82 4.06
C THR A 42 -1.32 -5.19 3.50
N PRO A 43 -2.28 -5.30 2.56
CA PRO A 43 -2.43 -6.54 1.82
C PRO A 43 -1.07 -6.85 1.19
N GLN A 44 -0.38 -7.87 1.72
CA GLN A 44 0.66 -8.51 0.94
C GLN A 44 -0.03 -8.92 -0.36
N SER A 45 0.49 -8.45 -1.48
CA SER A 45 0.09 -8.97 -2.78
C SER A 45 0.36 -10.48 -2.74
N HIS A 46 -0.66 -11.29 -2.46
CA HIS A 46 -0.61 -12.75 -2.62
C HIS A 46 -0.58 -13.03 -4.12
N GLY A 47 0.60 -12.81 -4.68
CA GLY A 47 0.82 -12.60 -6.09
C GLY A 47 1.92 -11.57 -6.21
N LYS A 48 3.18 -12.02 -6.18
CA LYS A 48 4.21 -11.31 -6.92
C LYS A 48 3.58 -10.94 -8.25
N LEU A 49 3.50 -9.65 -8.59
CA LEU A 49 3.69 -9.30 -9.98
C LEU A 49 5.10 -9.78 -10.26
N SER A 50 5.24 -11.02 -10.71
CA SER A 50 6.51 -11.49 -11.22
C SER A 50 6.86 -10.46 -12.30
N PRO A 51 8.01 -9.77 -12.24
CA PRO A 51 8.55 -9.30 -13.48
C PRO A 51 8.63 -10.56 -14.34
N GLU A 52 7.99 -10.53 -15.52
CA GLU A 52 8.12 -11.64 -16.45
C GLU A 52 9.62 -11.95 -16.58
N PRO A 53 10.02 -13.23 -16.59
CA PRO A 53 11.40 -13.54 -16.91
C PRO A 53 11.66 -12.90 -18.27
N SER A 54 12.51 -11.87 -18.27
CA SER A 54 13.07 -11.30 -19.49
C SER A 54 13.63 -12.48 -20.27
N ASP A 55 13.00 -12.73 -21.41
CA ASP A 55 13.33 -13.79 -22.35
C ASP A 55 14.86 -13.87 -22.41
N SER A 56 15.41 -14.98 -21.92
CA SER A 56 16.84 -15.24 -22.01
C SER A 56 17.06 -15.61 -23.46
N GLY A 57 17.18 -14.58 -24.30
CA GLY A 57 17.53 -14.71 -25.69
C GLY A 57 18.82 -15.51 -25.77
N GLU A 58 18.68 -16.79 -26.11
CA GLU A 58 19.73 -17.59 -26.70
C GLU A 58 20.22 -16.86 -27.96
N SER A 59 21.52 -16.58 -28.00
CA SER A 59 22.33 -16.50 -29.23
C SER A 59 23.78 -16.75 -28.87
#